data_AF-A0A0R3CA77-F1
#
_entry.id   AF-A0A0R3CA77-F1
#
_cell.length_a   1.000
_cell.length_b   1.000
_cell.length_c   1.000
_cell.angle_alpha   90.00
_cell.angle_beta   90.00
_cell.angle_gamma   90.00
#
_symmetry.space_group_name_H-M   'P 1'
#
loop_
_entity.id
_entity.type
_entity.pdbx_description
1 polymer ?
#
loop_
_entity_poly.entity_id
_entity_poly.type
_entity_poly.pdbx_seq_one_letter_code
_entity_poly.pdbx_strand_id
1 'polypeptide(L)' 'MNIEKRALLDHAERCRRVANDLTHSKAAQRLRAMADEYQARAARLGDEGGSYPGPNSRGHLEGEVEG' A
#
# COMPACT_ATOMS: atom_id res chain seq x y z
N MET A 1 8.12 5.73 16.18
CA MET A 1 9.19 5.07 15.38
C MET A 1 8.53 4.01 14.53
N ASN A 2 8.46 4.17 13.20
CA ASN A 2 7.71 3.27 12.32
C ASN A 2 8.53 2.00 11.99
N ILE A 3 8.83 1.21 13.03
CA ILE A 3 9.56 -0.07 12.94
C ILE A 3 8.78 -1.05 12.05
N GLU A 4 7.45 -1.06 12.18
CA GLU A 4 6.55 -1.90 11.38
C GLU A 4 6.61 -1.58 9.88
N LYS A 5 6.53 -0.29 9.51
CA LYS A 5 6.71 0.15 8.11
C LYS A 5 8.05 -0.31 7.55
N ARG A 6 9.10 -0.18 8.34
CA ARG A 6 10.46 -0.54 7.93
C ARG A 6 10.62 -2.05 7.75
N ALA A 7 9.98 -2.85 8.60
CA ALA A 7 9.91 -4.30 8.46
C ALA A 7 9.12 -4.73 7.20
N LEU A 8 8.00 -4.06 6.90
CA LEU A 8 7.22 -4.33 5.69
C LEU A 8 8.00 -4.03 4.41
N LEU A 9 8.72 -2.92 4.35
CA LEU A 9 9.55 -2.57 3.20
C LEU A 9 10.71 -3.56 3.01
N ASP A 10 11.37 -3.93 4.10
CA ASP A 10 12.46 -4.91 4.06
C ASP A 10 11.98 -6.31 3.60
N HIS A 11 10.77 -6.71 4.03
CA HIS A 11 10.14 -7.94 3.52
C HIS A 11 9.79 -7.85 2.04
N ALA A 12 9.28 -6.71 1.56
CA ALA A 12 9.03 -6.51 0.13
C ALA A 12 10.30 -6.63 -0.72
N GLU A 13 11.40 -6.02 -0.28
CA GLU A 13 12.69 -6.10 -0.97
C GLU A 13 13.26 -7.51 -0.97
N ARG A 14 13.18 -8.24 0.15
CA ARG A 14 13.59 -9.64 0.23
C ARG A 14 12.77 -10.52 -0.72
N CYS A 15 11.45 -10.37 -0.74
CA CYS A 15 10.58 -11.09 -1.66
C CYS A 15 10.93 -10.81 -3.13
N ARG A 16 11.24 -9.56 -3.49
CA ARG A 16 11.68 -9.19 -4.85
C ARG A 16 13.03 -9.80 -5.23
N ARG A 17 14.01 -9.78 -4.32
CA ARG A 17 15.32 -10.42 -4.58
C ARG A 17 15.17 -11.91 -4.81
N VAL A 18 14.45 -12.61 -3.95
CA VAL A 18 14.21 -14.05 -4.11
C VAL A 18 13.45 -14.33 -5.40
N ALA A 19 12.44 -13.52 -5.74
CA ALA A 19 11.71 -13.67 -7.01
C ALA A 19 12.60 -13.46 -8.26
N ASN A 20 13.66 -12.66 -8.15
CA ASN A 20 14.58 -12.40 -9.26
C ASN A 20 15.62 -13.52 -9.43
N ASP A 21 15.98 -14.20 -8.34
CA ASP A 21 16.89 -15.35 -8.33
C ASP A 21 16.17 -16.67 -8.65
N LEU A 22 14.84 -16.68 -8.56
CA LEU A 22 14.06 -17.90 -8.74
C LEU A 22 13.75 -18.19 -10.22
N THR A 23 14.27 -19.29 -10.73
CA THR A 23 13.98 -19.80 -12.09
C THR A 23 12.51 -20.21 -12.28
N HIS A 24 11.80 -20.52 -11.19
CA HIS A 24 10.41 -20.94 -11.25
C HIS A 24 9.45 -19.74 -11.35
N SER A 25 9.01 -19.44 -12.57
CA SER A 25 8.24 -18.24 -12.94
C SER A 25 6.96 -18.04 -12.11
N LYS A 26 6.24 -19.11 -11.77
CA LYS A 26 4.99 -19.04 -10.99
C LYS A 26 5.24 -18.66 -9.53
N ALA A 27 6.31 -19.17 -8.94
CA ALA A 27 6.68 -18.81 -7.57
C ALA A 27 7.30 -17.40 -7.52
N ALA A 28 8.08 -17.02 -8.53
CA ALA A 28 8.57 -15.65 -8.68
C ALA A 28 7.41 -14.63 -8.77
N GLN A 29 6.36 -14.95 -9.53
CA GLN A 29 5.18 -14.10 -9.65
C GLN A 29 4.42 -13.96 -8.32
N ARG A 30 4.27 -15.05 -7.57
CA ARG A 30 3.67 -15.02 -6.22
C ARG A 30 4.49 -14.16 -5.24
N LEU A 31 5.81 -14.29 -5.27
CA LEU A 31 6.70 -13.48 -4.44
C LEU A 31 6.63 -11.99 -4.78
N ARG A 32 6.53 -11.65 -6.08
CA ARG A 32 6.31 -10.26 -6.51
C ARG A 32 4.97 -9.72 -6.02
N ALA A 33 3.88 -10.49 -6.15
CA ALA A 33 2.57 -10.09 -5.65
C ALA A 33 2.58 -9.83 -4.13
N MET A 34 3.24 -10.70 -3.34
CA MET A 34 3.40 -10.48 -1.90
C MET A 34 4.22 -9.22 -1.59
N ALA A 35 5.29 -8.95 -2.36
CA ALA A 35 6.07 -7.73 -2.19
C ALA A 35 5.23 -6.47 -2.44
N ASP A 36 4.38 -6.47 -3.47
CA ASP A 36 3.46 -5.37 -3.75
C ASP A 36 2.43 -5.16 -2.64
N GLU A 37 1.90 -6.24 -2.04
CA GLU A 37 1.03 -6.13 -0.86
C GLU A 37 1.73 -5.50 0.35
N TYR A 38 2.97 -5.92 0.65
CA TYR A 38 3.73 -5.33 1.74
C TYR A 38 4.05 -3.85 1.50
N GLN A 39 4.37 -3.48 0.25
CA GLN A 39 4.61 -2.10 -0.13
C GLN A 39 3.34 -1.25 0.00
N ALA A 40 2.17 -1.77 -0.40
CA ALA A 40 0.88 -1.10 -0.24
C ALA A 40 0.52 -0.90 1.24
N ARG A 41 0.77 -1.89 2.11
CA ARG A 41 0.59 -1.75 3.56
C ARG A 41 1.54 -0.70 4.15
N ALA A 42 2.82 -0.73 3.77
CA ALA A 42 3.81 0.24 4.21
C ALA A 42 3.50 1.68 3.74
N ALA A 43 2.88 1.83 2.56
CA ALA A 43 2.43 3.11 2.04
C ALA A 43 1.28 3.68 2.90
N ARG A 44 0.25 2.87 3.22
CA ARG A 44 -0.85 3.27 4.12
C ARG A 44 -0.37 3.66 5.52
N LEU A 45 0.59 2.92 6.07
CA LEU A 45 1.26 3.25 7.34
C LEU A 45 2.12 4.53 7.25
N GLY A 46 2.55 4.93 6.05
CA GLY A 46 3.22 6.20 5.80
C GLY A 46 2.26 7.39 5.67
N ASP A 47 1.08 7.14 5.14
CA ASP A 47 0.03 8.12 4.85
C ASP A 47 -0.74 8.54 6.12
N GLU A 48 -0.72 7.73 7.18
CA GLU A 48 -1.27 8.11 8.50
C GLU A 48 -0.50 9.28 9.17
N GLY A 49 0.67 9.64 8.64
CA GLY A 49 1.37 10.90 8.98
C GLY A 49 1.05 12.08 8.05
N GLY A 50 0.17 11.90 7.05
CA GLY A 50 -0.09 12.88 6.01
C GLY A 50 -1.43 12.65 5.32
N SER A 51 -2.50 13.10 5.98
CA SER A 51 -3.75 13.54 5.34
C SER A 51 -4.40 12.54 4.38
N TYR A 52 -5.12 11.56 4.92
CA TYR A 52 -6.22 10.92 4.21
C TYR A 52 -7.33 11.96 3.93
N PRO A 53 -7.67 12.33 2.68
CA PRO A 53 -9.08 12.54 2.36
C PRO A 53 -9.69 11.14 2.26
N GLY A 54 -10.35 10.70 3.35
CA GLY A 54 -11.07 9.44 3.37
C GLY A 54 -12.09 9.34 2.21
N PRO A 55 -12.47 8.13 1.80
CA PRO A 55 -13.49 7.92 0.78
C PRO A 55 -14.85 8.27 1.37
N ASN A 56 -15.17 9.55 1.43
CA ASN A 56 -16.48 10.04 1.84
C ASN A 56 -16.94 11.15 0.90
N SER A 57 -17.06 10.83 -0.40
CA SER A 57 -18.00 11.53 -1.28
C SER A 57 -19.41 11.03 -1.00
N ARG A 58 -19.86 11.19 0.26
CA ARG A 58 -21.28 11.24 0.59
C ARG A 58 -21.68 12.67 0.26
N GLY A 59 -22.13 12.88 -0.98
CA GLY A 59 -22.72 14.14 -1.43
C GLY A 59 -24.00 14.40 -0.65
N HIS A 60 -23.84 14.94 0.55
CA HIS A 60 -24.85 15.66 1.29
C HIS A 60 -24.51 17.14 1.11
N LEU A 61 -25.21 17.80 0.20
CA LEU A 61 -25.26 19.25 0.10
C LEU A 61 -26.74 19.60 0.03
N GLU A 62 -27.34 19.70 1.21
CA GLU A 62 -28.49 20.57 1.44
C GLU A 62 -27.95 22.01 1.51
N GLY A 63 -28.60 22.93 0.81
CA GLY A 63 -28.16 24.33 0.72
C GLY A 63 -28.85 25.08 -0.40
N GLU A 64 -30.08 25.50 -0.12
CA GLU A 64 -30.88 26.45 -0.88
C GLU A 64 -30.16 27.80 -1.03
N VAL A 65 -30.28 28.50 -2.16
CA VAL A 65 -30.61 29.96 -2.21
C VAL A 65 -30.97 30.41 -3.62
N GLU A 66 -32.08 31.13 -3.63
CA GLU A 66 -32.77 31.95 -4.63
C GLU A 66 -31.86 32.92 -5.42
N GLY A 67 -32.25 33.19 -6.68
CA GLY A 67 -31.66 34.22 -7.56
C GLY A 67 -32.37 34.29 -8.91
#